data_AF-A0A845A088-F1
#
_entry.id   AF-A0A845A088-F1
#
_cell.length_a   1.000
_cell.length_b   1.000
_cell.length_c   1.000
_cell.angle_alpha   90.00
_cell.angle_beta   90.00
_cell.angle_gamma   90.00
#
_symmetry.space_group_name_H-M   'P 1'
#
loop_
_entity.id
_entity.type
_entity.pdbx_description
1 polymer ?
#
loop_
_entity_poly.entity_id
_entity_poly.type
_entity_poly.pdbx_seq_one_letter_code
_entity_poly.pdbx_strand_id
1 'polypeptide(L)'
;MSKTKKPWRRKAKKFYPLEASPFYKLQSKKRLASLLFTSLTALRGMADKSVPHYEYWEEQKADGSMRPLCRPHEGLDKTQSRIAYLLACVQTPDYVHAPVPAKTYVTNAASHQGARAFSLLDIESFYPSCKEEKVLAFFRHRMKCSIDVSTLLARLCCDNGSLPQGSSSSPILSYWAYAEMWDAIYTITSNAGNNFTLYLDDLTISGDRVLGNTLWRIRQQIHKHGLQIKESKSRRIIDKPADVTGVIVTNQGLRLPNRQHQKLAHAKSDFSKPGGNRKRKGNVLRGRNAQAVQILNHNS
;
A
#
# COMPACT_ATOMS: atom_id res chain seq x y z
N MET A 1 -14.77 -3.93 14.37
CA MET A 1 -14.35 -5.35 14.47
C MET A 1 -12.94 -5.53 13.91
N SER A 2 -12.30 -6.66 14.21
CA SER A 2 -10.84 -6.88 14.28
C SER A 2 -9.91 -6.10 13.32
N LYS A 3 -9.12 -5.17 13.88
CA LYS A 3 -7.91 -4.57 13.26
C LYS A 3 -6.71 -5.52 13.30
N THR A 4 -6.93 -6.82 13.09
CA THR A 4 -5.82 -7.78 12.96
C THR A 4 -5.09 -7.49 11.65
N LYS A 5 -3.84 -7.02 11.74
CA LYS A 5 -2.92 -6.93 10.60
C LYS A 5 -2.99 -8.25 9.82
N LYS A 6 -3.24 -8.19 8.50
CA LYS A 6 -3.38 -9.39 7.66
C LYS A 6 -2.15 -10.31 7.85
N PRO A 7 -2.32 -11.62 8.14
CA PRO A 7 -1.25 -12.50 8.64
C PRO A 7 -0.02 -12.60 7.74
N TRP A 8 -0.18 -12.42 6.42
CA TRP A 8 0.88 -12.62 5.45
C TRP A 8 2.01 -11.59 5.55
N ARG A 9 1.72 -10.33 5.93
CA ARG A 9 2.74 -9.27 6.03
C ARG A 9 3.86 -9.57 7.03
N ARG A 10 3.63 -10.45 8.02
CA ARG A 10 4.66 -10.85 9.00
C ARG A 10 5.46 -12.09 8.58
N LYS A 11 5.06 -12.79 7.52
CA LYS A 11 5.62 -14.09 7.14
C LYS A 11 6.67 -14.02 6.03
N ALA A 12 6.64 -13.01 5.18
CA ALA A 12 7.63 -12.83 4.11
C ALA A 12 8.97 -12.38 4.73
N LYS A 13 9.90 -13.34 4.88
CA LYS A 13 11.25 -13.11 5.44
C LYS A 13 12.36 -13.37 4.42
N LYS A 14 12.04 -13.98 3.28
CA LYS A 14 12.97 -14.27 2.19
C LYS A 14 12.50 -13.50 0.97
N PHE A 15 13.37 -12.64 0.46
CA PHE A 15 13.13 -11.89 -0.75
C PHE A 15 13.91 -12.49 -1.91
N TYR A 16 13.30 -12.52 -3.08
CA TYR A 16 13.91 -13.05 -4.29
C TYR A 16 13.68 -12.14 -5.50
N PRO A 17 14.55 -12.18 -6.53
CA PRO A 17 14.34 -11.48 -7.78
C PRO A 17 13.03 -11.91 -8.46
N LEU A 18 12.48 -11.07 -9.33
CA LEU A 18 11.19 -11.32 -9.99
C LEU A 18 11.17 -12.66 -10.75
N GLU A 19 12.27 -13.01 -11.40
CA GLU A 19 12.45 -14.22 -12.20
C GLU A 19 12.41 -15.50 -11.35
N ALA A 20 12.67 -15.39 -10.05
CA ALA A 20 12.59 -16.48 -9.09
C ALA A 20 11.19 -16.62 -8.46
N SER A 21 10.23 -15.77 -8.84
CA SER A 21 8.86 -15.89 -8.36
C SER A 21 8.22 -17.21 -8.80
N PRO A 22 7.44 -17.88 -7.92
CA PRO A 22 6.65 -19.05 -8.31
C PRO A 22 5.61 -18.78 -9.42
N PHE A 23 5.27 -17.51 -9.65
CA PHE A 23 4.42 -17.11 -10.77
C PHE A 23 5.20 -16.89 -12.06
N TYR A 24 6.53 -16.70 -12.01
CA TYR A 24 7.31 -16.42 -13.21
C TYR A 24 7.26 -17.60 -14.18
N LYS A 25 6.89 -17.32 -15.44
CA LYS A 25 6.66 -18.28 -16.51
C LYS A 25 5.67 -19.39 -16.15
N LEU A 26 4.68 -19.13 -15.30
CA LEU A 26 3.65 -20.12 -14.96
C LEU A 26 2.67 -20.33 -16.13
N GLN A 27 2.70 -21.53 -16.73
CA GLN A 27 1.88 -21.86 -17.92
C GLN A 27 0.70 -22.81 -17.64
N SER A 28 0.56 -23.35 -16.43
CA SER A 28 -0.43 -24.41 -16.14
C SER A 28 -1.38 -24.02 -15.02
N LYS A 29 -2.69 -24.05 -15.32
CA LYS A 29 -3.75 -23.85 -14.32
C LYS A 29 -3.76 -24.91 -13.21
N LYS A 30 -3.32 -26.14 -13.50
CA LYS A 30 -3.14 -27.18 -12.47
C LYS A 30 -2.02 -26.80 -11.49
N ARG A 31 -0.88 -26.36 -12.02
CA ARG A 31 0.23 -25.85 -11.18
C ARG A 31 -0.17 -24.63 -10.37
N LEU A 32 -0.96 -23.71 -10.97
CA LEU A 32 -1.53 -22.57 -10.25
C LEU A 32 -2.37 -23.02 -9.05
N ALA A 33 -3.28 -23.98 -9.25
CA ALA A 33 -4.12 -24.51 -8.17
C ALA A 33 -3.27 -25.08 -7.01
N SER A 34 -2.26 -25.90 -7.34
CA SER A 34 -1.31 -26.41 -6.34
C SER A 34 -0.56 -25.31 -5.60
N LEU A 35 -0.08 -24.28 -6.31
CA LEU A 35 0.64 -23.13 -5.74
C LEU A 35 -0.21 -22.31 -4.76
N LEU A 36 -1.51 -22.22 -5.08
CA LEU A 36 -2.52 -21.50 -4.29
C LEU A 36 -3.17 -22.36 -3.20
N PHE A 37 -2.77 -23.63 -3.07
CA PHE A 37 -3.32 -24.60 -2.11
C PHE A 37 -4.83 -24.79 -2.23
N THR A 38 -5.31 -24.95 -3.48
CA THR A 38 -6.73 -25.16 -3.78
C THR A 38 -6.88 -26.01 -5.04
N SER A 39 -8.13 -26.31 -5.44
CA SER A 39 -8.43 -27.09 -6.65
C SER A 39 -8.73 -26.19 -7.85
N LEU A 40 -8.53 -26.71 -9.07
CA LEU A 40 -8.87 -25.97 -10.29
C LEU A 40 -10.37 -25.65 -10.37
N THR A 41 -11.23 -26.55 -9.88
CA THR A 41 -12.68 -26.34 -9.80
C THR A 41 -13.01 -25.17 -8.88
N ALA A 42 -12.39 -25.12 -7.70
CA ALA A 42 -12.57 -24.01 -6.77
C ALA A 42 -12.06 -22.68 -7.35
N LEU A 43 -10.90 -22.67 -8.01
CA LEU A 43 -10.41 -21.46 -8.69
C LEU A 43 -11.38 -20.95 -9.76
N ARG A 44 -11.96 -21.85 -10.55
CA ARG A 44 -12.94 -21.48 -11.58
C ARG A 44 -14.21 -20.91 -10.95
N GLY A 45 -14.73 -21.55 -9.91
CA GLY A 45 -15.90 -21.04 -9.18
C GLY A 45 -15.67 -19.66 -8.58
N MET A 46 -14.51 -19.43 -7.96
CA MET A 46 -14.13 -18.12 -7.40
C MET A 46 -13.85 -17.04 -8.46
N ALA A 47 -13.54 -17.45 -9.70
CA ALA A 47 -13.31 -16.54 -10.82
C ALA A 47 -14.57 -16.25 -11.64
N ASP A 48 -15.67 -16.96 -11.36
CA ASP A 48 -16.96 -16.75 -12.00
C ASP A 48 -17.62 -15.48 -11.46
N LYS A 49 -17.85 -14.51 -12.34
CA LYS A 49 -18.43 -13.20 -12.01
C LYS A 49 -19.95 -13.21 -11.94
N SER A 50 -20.61 -14.30 -12.34
CA SER A 50 -22.05 -14.45 -12.18
C SER A 50 -22.47 -14.72 -10.73
N VAL A 51 -21.51 -15.12 -9.88
CA VAL A 51 -21.73 -15.43 -8.47
C VAL A 51 -21.11 -14.33 -7.60
N PRO A 52 -21.80 -13.83 -6.57
CA PRO A 52 -21.22 -12.87 -5.64
C PRO A 52 -20.13 -13.53 -4.79
N HIS A 53 -18.93 -12.93 -4.77
CA HIS A 53 -17.78 -13.39 -3.96
C HIS A 53 -17.33 -12.39 -2.89
N TYR A 54 -18.06 -11.28 -2.74
CA TYR A 54 -17.74 -10.19 -1.84
C TYR A 54 -18.96 -9.72 -1.06
N GLU A 55 -18.72 -9.37 0.19
CA GLU A 55 -19.63 -8.59 1.03
C GLU A 55 -19.24 -7.12 0.93
N TYR A 56 -20.22 -6.22 0.82
CA TYR A 56 -19.99 -4.77 0.72
C TYR A 56 -20.61 -4.02 1.90
N TRP A 57 -19.95 -2.96 2.34
CA TRP A 57 -20.47 -2.01 3.32
C TRP A 57 -19.82 -0.64 3.12
N GLU A 58 -20.35 0.38 3.78
CA GLU A 58 -19.76 1.71 3.76
C GLU A 58 -19.26 2.11 5.15
N GLU A 59 -18.11 2.79 5.20
CA GLU A 59 -17.59 3.42 6.41
C GLU A 59 -17.45 4.92 6.22
N GLN A 60 -17.91 5.68 7.20
CA GLN A 60 -17.72 7.13 7.22
C GLN A 60 -16.27 7.46 7.56
N LYS A 61 -15.63 8.30 6.73
CA LYS A 61 -14.31 8.86 7.00
C LYS A 61 -14.39 9.96 8.07
N ALA A 62 -13.23 10.33 8.59
CA ALA A 62 -13.11 11.43 9.55
C ALA A 62 -13.58 12.79 9.00
N ASP A 63 -13.59 12.95 7.67
CA ASP A 63 -14.08 14.14 6.96
C ASP A 63 -15.59 14.07 6.64
N GLY A 64 -16.29 13.03 7.11
CA GLY A 64 -17.72 12.82 6.87
C GLY A 64 -18.04 12.10 5.56
N SER A 65 -17.09 11.97 4.62
CA SER A 65 -17.33 11.28 3.34
C SER A 65 -17.43 9.76 3.51
N MET A 66 -18.27 9.11 2.70
CA MET A 66 -18.43 7.66 2.72
C MET A 66 -17.28 6.96 1.96
N ARG A 67 -16.83 5.82 2.48
CA ARG A 67 -15.88 4.93 1.80
C ARG A 67 -16.56 3.58 1.57
N PRO A 68 -16.80 3.19 0.30
CA PRO A 68 -17.22 1.83 0.00
C PRO A 68 -16.08 0.87 0.32
N LEU A 69 -16.40 -0.17 1.06
CA LEU A 69 -15.49 -1.24 1.44
C LEU A 69 -16.10 -2.58 1.06
N CYS A 70 -15.22 -3.56 0.87
CA CYS A 70 -15.64 -4.92 0.58
C CYS A 70 -14.74 -5.94 1.27
N ARG A 71 -15.26 -7.14 1.43
CA ARG A 71 -14.53 -8.29 1.98
C ARG A 71 -14.79 -9.51 1.10
N PRO A 72 -13.74 -10.16 0.56
CA PRO A 72 -13.91 -11.43 -0.14
C PRO A 72 -14.39 -12.53 0.81
N HIS A 73 -15.23 -13.43 0.30
CA HIS A 73 -15.62 -14.65 1.01
C HIS A 73 -14.39 -15.50 1.39
N GLU A 74 -14.51 -16.33 2.42
CA GLU A 74 -13.37 -16.97 3.08
C GLU A 74 -12.42 -17.72 2.12
N GLY A 75 -12.97 -18.51 1.18
CA GLY A 75 -12.17 -19.24 0.19
C GLY A 75 -11.36 -18.31 -0.74
N LEU A 76 -11.99 -17.22 -1.18
CA LEU A 76 -11.35 -16.22 -2.02
C LEU A 76 -10.32 -15.40 -1.23
N ASP A 77 -10.61 -15.03 0.02
CA ASP A 77 -9.66 -14.30 0.87
C ASP A 77 -8.39 -15.12 1.14
N LYS A 78 -8.53 -16.43 1.39
CA LYS A 78 -7.38 -17.34 1.54
C LYS A 78 -6.53 -17.38 0.28
N THR A 79 -7.18 -17.49 -0.88
CA THR A 79 -6.53 -17.52 -2.20
C THR A 79 -5.79 -16.21 -2.49
N GLN A 80 -6.46 -15.07 -2.34
CA GLN A 80 -5.88 -13.74 -2.52
C GLN A 80 -4.76 -13.46 -1.51
N SER A 81 -4.90 -13.94 -0.26
CA SER A 81 -3.85 -13.79 0.76
C SER A 81 -2.60 -14.58 0.38
N ARG A 82 -2.76 -15.76 -0.24
CA ARG A 82 -1.66 -16.56 -0.76
C ARG A 82 -0.98 -15.88 -1.94
N ILE A 83 -1.75 -15.34 -2.88
CA ILE A 83 -1.22 -14.52 -4.00
C ILE A 83 -0.42 -13.34 -3.44
N ALA A 84 -1.01 -12.60 -2.49
CA ALA A 84 -0.38 -11.44 -1.88
C ALA A 84 0.95 -11.79 -1.19
N TYR A 85 0.98 -12.91 -0.46
CA TYR A 85 2.19 -13.42 0.19
C TYR A 85 3.29 -13.71 -0.83
N LEU A 86 2.98 -14.44 -1.90
CA LEU A 86 3.96 -14.83 -2.91
C LEU A 86 4.53 -13.59 -3.63
N LEU A 87 3.69 -12.62 -3.97
CA LEU A 87 4.13 -11.37 -4.59
C LEU A 87 4.92 -10.47 -3.62
N ALA A 88 4.64 -10.51 -2.33
CA ALA A 88 5.37 -9.73 -1.33
C ALA A 88 6.78 -10.26 -1.03
N CYS A 89 7.10 -11.48 -1.46
CA CYS A 89 8.45 -12.02 -1.42
C CYS A 89 9.29 -11.61 -2.63
N VAL A 90 8.69 -10.98 -3.66
CA VAL A 90 9.45 -10.41 -4.78
C VAL A 90 10.13 -9.12 -4.31
N GLN A 91 11.41 -8.96 -4.63
CA GLN A 91 12.16 -7.74 -4.32
C GLN A 91 11.55 -6.52 -5.03
N THR A 92 11.52 -5.39 -4.30
CA THR A 92 11.07 -4.09 -4.82
C THR A 92 12.20 -3.08 -4.71
N PRO A 93 12.22 -2.03 -5.56
CA PRO A 93 13.14 -0.91 -5.40
C PRO A 93 13.01 -0.21 -4.04
N ASP A 94 14.06 0.50 -3.64
CA ASP A 94 14.12 1.14 -2.31
C ASP A 94 13.12 2.27 -2.10
N TYR A 95 12.68 2.93 -3.18
CA TYR A 95 11.65 3.98 -3.11
C TYR A 95 10.28 3.44 -2.68
N VAL A 96 10.06 2.11 -2.67
CA VAL A 96 8.78 1.51 -2.31
C VAL A 96 8.74 1.21 -0.80
N HIS A 97 7.96 1.98 -0.06
CA HIS A 97 7.80 1.80 1.39
C HIS A 97 6.51 1.07 1.79
N ALA A 98 5.53 0.94 0.89
CA ALA A 98 4.38 0.06 1.09
C ALA A 98 3.88 -0.50 -0.26
N PRO A 99 3.42 -1.76 -0.30
CA PRO A 99 3.11 -2.64 0.84
C PRO A 99 4.24 -3.61 1.25
N VAL A 100 5.51 -3.21 1.08
CA VAL A 100 6.69 -4.01 1.42
C VAL A 100 6.73 -4.38 2.92
N PRO A 101 6.92 -5.66 3.30
CA PRO A 101 6.93 -6.10 4.70
C PRO A 101 7.97 -5.42 5.61
N ALA A 102 9.16 -5.12 5.08
CA ALA A 102 10.29 -4.60 5.85
C ALA A 102 10.27 -3.06 6.03
N LYS A 103 9.46 -2.34 5.24
CA LYS A 103 9.37 -0.88 5.28
C LYS A 103 8.11 -0.46 6.03
N THR A 104 8.15 0.74 6.61
CA THR A 104 7.08 1.30 7.45
C THR A 104 6.82 2.76 7.09
N TYR A 105 5.69 3.29 7.56
CA TYR A 105 5.37 4.73 7.45
C TYR A 105 6.45 5.61 8.10
N VAL A 106 7.17 5.11 9.12
CA VAL A 106 8.29 5.83 9.73
C VAL A 106 9.51 5.86 8.81
N THR A 107 9.89 4.73 8.23
CA THR A 107 11.00 4.68 7.25
C THR A 107 10.70 5.51 6.01
N ASN A 108 9.41 5.60 5.63
CA ASN A 108 8.94 6.45 4.55
C ASN A 108 9.25 7.92 4.86
N ALA A 109 8.79 8.39 6.02
CA ALA A 109 9.06 9.75 6.48
C ALA A 109 10.55 10.05 6.68
N ALA A 110 11.32 9.07 7.20
CA ALA A 110 12.76 9.19 7.42
C ALA A 110 13.53 9.50 6.13
N SER A 111 13.10 8.96 4.98
CA SER A 111 13.73 9.17 3.68
C SER A 111 13.68 10.62 3.18
N HIS A 112 12.93 11.48 3.85
CA HIS A 112 12.78 12.90 3.53
C HIS A 112 13.32 13.84 4.61
N GLN A 113 14.02 13.31 5.63
CA GLN A 113 14.70 14.14 6.64
C GLN A 113 15.67 15.12 5.97
N GLY A 114 15.80 16.33 6.54
CA GLY A 114 16.70 17.37 6.02
C GLY A 114 16.19 18.11 4.77
N ALA A 115 15.10 17.67 4.15
CA ALA A 115 14.54 18.37 3.00
C ALA A 115 13.91 19.72 3.36
N ARG A 116 14.02 20.69 2.46
CA ARG A 116 13.43 22.03 2.58
C ARG A 116 12.09 22.15 1.86
N ALA A 117 11.96 21.46 0.73
CA ALA A 117 10.75 21.44 -0.08
C ALA A 117 10.15 20.03 -0.15
N PHE A 118 8.83 19.96 -0.07
CA PHE A 118 8.04 18.73 -0.18
C PHE A 118 6.89 18.92 -1.16
N SER A 119 6.57 17.85 -1.89
CA SER A 119 5.33 17.69 -2.64
C SER A 119 4.71 16.36 -2.26
N LEU A 120 3.58 16.42 -1.56
CA LEU A 120 2.80 15.26 -1.13
C LEU A 120 1.64 15.11 -2.12
N LEU A 121 1.57 13.99 -2.83
CA LEU A 121 0.55 13.70 -3.83
C LEU A 121 -0.19 12.42 -3.44
N ASP A 122 -1.47 12.33 -3.79
CA ASP A 122 -2.37 11.20 -3.49
C ASP A 122 -3.05 10.81 -4.80
N ILE A 123 -3.16 9.51 -5.10
CA ILE A 123 -3.89 9.04 -6.29
C ILE A 123 -5.38 8.94 -5.98
N GLU A 124 -6.20 9.48 -6.87
CA GLU A 124 -7.65 9.41 -6.73
C GLU A 124 -8.17 7.98 -6.90
N SER A 125 -8.90 7.52 -5.88
CA SER A 125 -9.62 6.23 -5.89
C SER A 125 -8.74 5.07 -6.37
N PHE A 126 -7.50 4.98 -5.87
CA PHE A 126 -6.44 4.16 -6.47
C PHE A 126 -6.84 2.71 -6.80
N TYR A 127 -7.49 1.99 -5.88
CA TYR A 127 -7.90 0.60 -6.15
C TYR A 127 -9.01 0.48 -7.22
N PRO A 128 -10.14 1.22 -7.14
CA PRO A 128 -11.12 1.30 -8.24
C PRO A 128 -10.54 1.75 -9.60
N SER A 129 -9.49 2.58 -9.57
CA SER A 129 -8.77 3.04 -10.76
C SER A 129 -7.78 2.01 -11.30
N CYS A 130 -7.41 0.98 -10.53
CA CYS A 130 -6.57 -0.13 -10.97
C CYS A 130 -7.41 -1.20 -11.67
N LYS A 131 -7.51 -1.10 -13.01
CA LYS A 131 -8.34 -1.98 -13.83
C LYS A 131 -7.80 -3.40 -13.94
N GLU A 132 -8.71 -4.35 -14.15
CA GLU A 132 -8.41 -5.77 -14.34
C GLU A 132 -7.41 -5.98 -15.48
N GLU A 133 -7.47 -5.18 -16.56
CA GLU A 133 -6.52 -5.31 -17.67
C GLU A 133 -5.08 -5.03 -17.24
N LYS A 134 -4.84 -4.11 -16.29
CA LYS A 134 -3.50 -3.80 -15.77
C LYS A 134 -2.96 -4.96 -14.93
N VAL A 135 -3.82 -5.59 -14.14
CA VAL A 135 -3.46 -6.79 -13.36
C VAL A 135 -3.16 -7.97 -14.29
N LEU A 136 -3.98 -8.19 -15.32
CA LEU A 136 -3.74 -9.18 -16.35
C LEU A 136 -2.41 -8.92 -17.07
N ALA A 137 -2.17 -7.68 -17.51
CA ALA A 137 -0.95 -7.26 -18.19
C ALA A 137 0.30 -7.55 -17.34
N PHE A 138 0.24 -7.26 -16.03
CA PHE A 138 1.33 -7.61 -15.11
C PHE A 138 1.65 -9.11 -15.12
N PHE A 139 0.63 -9.98 -14.94
CA PHE A 139 0.86 -11.43 -14.95
C PHE A 139 1.31 -11.94 -16.32
N ARG A 140 0.76 -11.37 -17.41
CA ARG A 140 1.06 -11.79 -18.78
C ARG A 140 2.46 -11.37 -19.22
N HIS A 141 2.82 -10.10 -19.05
CA HIS A 141 4.03 -9.54 -19.65
C HIS A 141 5.21 -9.58 -18.69
N ARG A 142 5.01 -9.22 -17.42
CA ARG A 142 6.09 -9.14 -16.45
C ARG A 142 6.38 -10.49 -15.81
N MET A 143 5.33 -11.20 -15.36
CA MET A 143 5.48 -12.58 -14.87
C MET A 143 5.56 -13.62 -15.99
N LYS A 144 5.31 -13.26 -17.25
CA LYS A 144 5.38 -14.19 -18.40
C LYS A 144 4.48 -15.41 -18.29
N CYS A 145 3.35 -15.30 -17.58
CA CYS A 145 2.36 -16.38 -17.48
C CYS A 145 1.66 -16.61 -18.83
N SER A 146 1.09 -17.81 -19.01
CA SER A 146 0.16 -18.06 -20.12
C SER A 146 -1.07 -17.17 -19.98
N ILE A 147 -1.71 -16.85 -21.11
CA ILE A 147 -2.86 -15.93 -21.12
C ILE A 147 -4.00 -16.44 -20.24
N ASP A 148 -4.26 -17.75 -20.25
CA ASP A 148 -5.31 -18.37 -19.46
C ASP A 148 -5.01 -18.36 -17.94
N VAL A 149 -3.75 -18.49 -17.54
CA VAL A 149 -3.31 -18.33 -16.15
C VAL A 149 -3.41 -16.86 -15.73
N SER A 150 -2.97 -15.93 -16.57
CA SER A 150 -3.06 -14.49 -16.30
C SER A 150 -4.50 -14.02 -16.14
N THR A 151 -5.40 -14.45 -17.03
CA THR A 151 -6.83 -14.12 -16.94
C THR A 151 -7.45 -14.70 -15.66
N LEU A 152 -7.12 -15.95 -15.31
CA LEU A 152 -7.63 -16.56 -14.07
C LEU A 152 -7.14 -15.81 -12.83
N LEU A 153 -5.85 -15.45 -12.76
CA LEU A 153 -5.29 -14.65 -11.67
C LEU A 153 -5.92 -13.26 -11.59
N ALA A 154 -6.10 -12.57 -12.71
CA ALA A 154 -6.74 -11.26 -12.75
C ALA A 154 -8.18 -11.35 -12.23
N ARG A 155 -8.98 -12.31 -12.71
CA ARG A 155 -10.35 -12.53 -12.22
C ARG A 155 -10.42 -12.90 -10.75
N LEU A 156 -9.46 -13.65 -10.22
CA LEU A 156 -9.40 -13.97 -8.78
C LEU A 156 -9.07 -12.75 -7.93
N CYS A 157 -8.36 -11.75 -8.47
CA CYS A 157 -7.90 -10.60 -7.71
C CYS A 157 -8.75 -9.34 -7.91
N CYS A 158 -9.47 -9.27 -9.01
CA CYS A 158 -10.34 -8.14 -9.35
C CYS A 158 -11.81 -8.46 -9.10
N ASP A 159 -12.58 -7.41 -8.93
CA ASP A 159 -14.01 -7.43 -8.76
C ASP A 159 -14.60 -6.19 -9.45
N ASN A 160 -15.74 -6.34 -10.14
CA ASN A 160 -16.33 -5.28 -10.97
C ASN A 160 -15.29 -4.55 -11.87
N GLY A 161 -14.40 -5.32 -12.50
CA GLY A 161 -13.37 -4.83 -13.43
C GLY A 161 -12.19 -4.07 -12.79
N SER A 162 -12.05 -4.05 -11.47
CA SER A 162 -10.95 -3.33 -10.80
C SER A 162 -10.48 -4.02 -9.52
N LEU A 163 -9.44 -3.49 -8.86
CA LEU A 163 -9.01 -4.02 -7.57
C LEU A 163 -10.00 -3.63 -6.44
N PRO A 164 -10.49 -4.61 -5.66
CA PRO A 164 -11.44 -4.34 -4.58
C PRO A 164 -10.79 -3.66 -3.36
N GLN A 165 -11.51 -2.71 -2.76
CA GLN A 165 -11.12 -2.03 -1.52
C GLN A 165 -11.36 -2.93 -0.29
N GLY A 166 -10.38 -3.76 0.03
CA GLY A 166 -10.43 -4.65 1.20
C GLY A 166 -9.90 -6.06 0.95
N SER A 167 -9.60 -6.41 -0.31
CA SER A 167 -8.84 -7.62 -0.63
C SER A 167 -7.42 -7.58 -0.03
N SER A 168 -6.91 -8.75 0.28
CA SER A 168 -5.54 -8.96 0.76
C SER A 168 -4.50 -8.75 -0.33
N SER A 169 -4.87 -8.96 -1.59
CA SER A 169 -3.99 -8.88 -2.76
C SER A 169 -3.93 -7.48 -3.39
N SER A 170 -4.97 -6.66 -3.25
CA SER A 170 -5.03 -5.33 -3.88
C SER A 170 -3.81 -4.45 -3.61
N PRO A 171 -3.27 -4.31 -2.37
CA PRO A 171 -2.15 -3.42 -2.14
C PRO A 171 -0.88 -3.77 -2.92
N ILE A 172 -0.54 -5.06 -3.02
CA ILE A 172 0.69 -5.48 -3.69
C ILE A 172 0.50 -5.54 -5.20
N LEU A 173 -0.71 -5.88 -5.66
CA LEU A 173 -1.04 -5.86 -7.07
C LEU A 173 -1.14 -4.45 -7.65
N SER A 174 -1.67 -3.48 -6.90
CA SER A 174 -1.74 -2.09 -7.37
C SER A 174 -0.35 -1.50 -7.57
N TYR A 175 0.63 -1.88 -6.76
CA TYR A 175 2.04 -1.56 -7.02
C TYR A 175 2.53 -2.25 -8.31
N TRP A 176 2.45 -3.59 -8.38
CA TRP A 176 3.02 -4.36 -9.49
C TRP A 176 2.38 -4.05 -10.85
N ALA A 177 1.08 -3.76 -10.88
CA ALA A 177 0.33 -3.38 -12.07
C ALA A 177 0.79 -2.04 -12.69
N TYR A 178 1.41 -1.17 -11.88
CA TYR A 178 1.86 0.16 -12.29
C TYR A 178 3.36 0.39 -12.07
N ALA A 179 4.14 -0.66 -11.86
CA ALA A 179 5.55 -0.53 -11.51
C ALA A 179 6.40 0.18 -12.58
N GLU A 180 6.10 0.02 -13.87
CA GLU A 180 6.79 0.78 -14.93
C GLU A 180 6.54 2.30 -14.80
N MET A 181 5.32 2.70 -14.42
CA MET A 181 5.00 4.09 -14.11
C MET A 181 5.78 4.58 -12.90
N TRP A 182 5.87 3.77 -11.84
CA TRP A 182 6.62 4.10 -10.62
C TRP A 182 8.11 4.26 -10.89
N ASP A 183 8.71 3.37 -11.68
CA ASP A 183 10.12 3.43 -12.09
C ASP A 183 10.39 4.69 -12.94
N ALA A 184 9.46 5.07 -13.82
CA ALA A 184 9.55 6.30 -14.59
C ALA A 184 9.45 7.56 -13.71
N ILE A 185 8.54 7.57 -12.73
CA ILE A 185 8.41 8.66 -11.75
C ILE A 185 9.69 8.79 -10.92
N TYR A 186 10.22 7.67 -10.42
CA TYR A 186 11.48 7.65 -9.70
C TYR A 186 12.60 8.28 -10.53
N THR A 187 12.75 7.86 -11.80
CA THR A 187 13.73 8.42 -12.73
C THR A 187 13.57 9.93 -12.92
N ILE A 188 12.34 10.42 -13.08
CA ILE A 188 12.04 11.86 -13.20
C ILE A 188 12.51 12.61 -11.95
N THR A 189 12.22 12.08 -10.76
CA THR A 189 12.58 12.72 -9.49
C THR A 189 14.09 12.68 -9.23
N SER A 190 14.75 11.55 -9.49
CA SER A 190 16.19 11.41 -9.29
C SER A 190 16.97 12.34 -10.23
N ASN A 191 16.56 12.46 -11.49
CA ASN A 191 17.17 13.40 -12.43
C ASN A 191 16.99 14.88 -12.03
N ALA A 192 15.97 15.18 -11.23
CA ALA A 192 15.75 16.51 -10.67
C ALA A 192 16.45 16.74 -9.32
N GLY A 193 17.24 15.77 -8.83
CA GLY A 193 17.88 15.84 -7.51
C GLY A 193 16.88 15.75 -6.35
N ASN A 194 15.75 15.07 -6.55
CA ASN A 194 14.72 14.89 -5.53
C ASN A 194 14.68 13.45 -5.01
N ASN A 195 14.40 13.31 -3.71
CA ASN A 195 14.03 12.04 -3.10
C ASN A 195 12.57 11.73 -3.44
N PHE A 196 12.30 10.47 -3.75
CA PHE A 196 10.95 9.97 -4.00
C PHE A 196 10.70 8.72 -3.17
N THR A 197 9.53 8.66 -2.55
CA THR A 197 9.00 7.44 -1.96
C THR A 197 7.54 7.23 -2.32
N LEU A 198 7.17 5.94 -2.34
CA LEU A 198 5.82 5.45 -2.56
C LEU A 198 5.33 4.71 -1.31
N TYR A 199 4.22 5.17 -0.74
CA TYR A 199 3.53 4.51 0.34
C TYR A 199 2.07 4.22 -0.06
N LEU A 200 1.84 3.06 -0.69
CA LEU A 200 0.56 2.72 -1.32
C LEU A 200 0.19 3.73 -2.42
N ASP A 201 -0.82 4.56 -2.19
CA ASP A 201 -1.32 5.63 -3.06
C ASP A 201 -0.73 7.01 -2.73
N ASP A 202 0.00 7.13 -1.61
CA ASP A 202 0.71 8.35 -1.23
C ASP A 202 2.09 8.42 -1.89
N LEU A 203 2.34 9.46 -2.67
CA LEU A 203 3.64 9.79 -3.23
C LEU A 203 4.25 10.95 -2.44
N THR A 204 5.50 10.81 -2.03
CA THR A 204 6.25 11.91 -1.40
C THR A 204 7.48 12.23 -2.23
N ILE A 205 7.57 13.48 -2.68
CA ILE A 205 8.75 14.03 -3.34
C ILE A 205 9.36 15.10 -2.42
N SER A 206 10.66 15.07 -2.21
CA SER A 206 11.35 16.09 -1.40
C SER A 206 12.74 16.45 -1.92
N GLY A 207 13.26 17.58 -1.48
CA GLY A 207 14.63 18.01 -1.76
C GLY A 207 14.88 19.43 -1.26
N ASP A 208 15.94 20.08 -1.74
CA ASP A 208 16.14 21.52 -1.54
C ASP A 208 15.02 22.33 -2.22
N ARG A 209 14.64 21.93 -3.44
CA ARG A 209 13.54 22.49 -4.21
C ARG A 209 12.79 21.40 -4.97
N VAL A 210 11.47 21.56 -5.14
CA VAL A 210 10.65 20.72 -6.03
C VAL A 210 10.01 21.60 -7.10
N LEU A 211 10.55 21.52 -8.32
CA LEU A 211 10.17 22.37 -9.44
C LEU A 211 8.80 21.97 -10.01
N GLY A 212 8.05 22.96 -10.51
CA GLY A 212 6.77 22.75 -11.17
C GLY A 212 6.87 21.81 -12.38
N ASN A 213 7.96 21.90 -13.16
CA ASN A 213 8.21 21.03 -14.30
C ASN A 213 8.35 19.54 -13.88
N THR A 214 9.04 19.26 -12.78
CA THR A 214 9.14 17.89 -12.23
C THR A 214 7.75 17.35 -11.93
N LEU A 215 6.91 18.12 -11.23
CA LEU A 215 5.55 17.73 -10.89
C LEU A 215 4.65 17.56 -12.13
N TRP A 216 4.85 18.38 -13.15
CA TRP A 216 4.13 18.25 -14.42
C TRP A 216 4.48 16.94 -15.13
N ARG A 217 5.77 16.58 -15.23
CA ARG A 217 6.20 15.29 -15.80
C ARG A 217 5.66 14.09 -15.03
N ILE A 218 5.61 14.18 -13.69
CA ILE A 218 4.98 13.16 -12.84
C ILE A 218 3.49 13.02 -13.16
N ARG A 219 2.76 14.14 -13.25
CA ARG A 219 1.33 14.15 -13.64
C ARG A 219 1.12 13.50 -15.01
N GLN A 220 1.99 13.78 -15.98
CA GLN A 220 1.92 13.15 -17.30
C GLN A 220 2.10 11.63 -17.23
N GLN A 221 3.05 11.13 -16.42
CA GLN A 221 3.21 9.69 -16.24
C GLN A 221 1.97 9.04 -15.62
N ILE A 222 1.40 9.66 -14.59
CA ILE A 222 0.18 9.19 -13.93
C ILE A 222 -0.99 9.15 -14.93
N HIS A 223 -1.19 10.24 -15.67
CA HIS A 223 -2.26 10.35 -16.67
C HIS A 223 -2.11 9.35 -17.81
N LYS A 224 -0.89 9.16 -18.34
CA LYS A 224 -0.57 8.17 -19.39
C LYS A 224 -1.00 6.76 -19.01
N HIS A 225 -1.01 6.43 -17.72
CA HIS A 225 -1.40 5.11 -17.23
C HIS A 225 -2.88 5.00 -16.85
N GLY A 226 -3.68 6.05 -17.08
CA GLY A 226 -5.11 6.07 -16.77
C GLY A 226 -5.44 6.38 -15.31
N LEU A 227 -4.49 6.95 -14.57
CA LEU A 227 -4.67 7.38 -13.18
C LEU A 227 -4.76 8.90 -13.10
N GLN A 228 -5.24 9.41 -11.96
CA GLN A 228 -5.36 10.84 -11.69
C GLN A 228 -4.88 11.17 -10.29
N ILE A 229 -4.31 12.38 -10.13
CA ILE A 229 -3.94 12.91 -8.82
C ILE A 229 -5.16 13.54 -8.17
N LYS A 230 -5.34 13.25 -6.89
CA LYS A 230 -6.32 13.94 -6.05
C LYS A 230 -5.78 15.31 -5.63
N GLU A 231 -6.06 16.33 -6.43
CA GLU A 231 -5.54 17.69 -6.23
C GLU A 231 -5.97 18.27 -4.87
N SER A 232 -7.18 17.96 -4.39
CA SER A 232 -7.67 18.41 -3.06
C SER A 232 -6.87 17.90 -1.86
N LYS A 233 -6.07 16.84 -2.04
CA LYS A 233 -5.14 16.33 -1.03
C LYS A 233 -3.67 16.63 -1.33
N SER A 234 -3.39 17.20 -2.51
CA SER A 234 -2.02 17.51 -2.91
C SER A 234 -1.51 18.71 -2.11
N ARG A 235 -0.29 18.63 -1.59
CA ARG A 235 0.31 19.70 -0.78
C ARG A 235 1.73 20.00 -1.21
N ARG A 236 2.03 21.28 -1.35
CA ARG A 236 3.40 21.80 -1.54
C ARG A 236 3.81 22.55 -0.29
N ILE A 237 4.98 22.22 0.25
CA ILE A 237 5.49 22.76 1.51
C ILE A 237 6.93 23.18 1.27
N ILE A 238 7.29 24.38 1.72
CA ILE A 238 8.64 24.96 1.58
C ILE A 238 9.03 25.56 2.93
N ASP A 239 10.25 25.26 3.39
CA ASP A 239 10.87 25.75 4.62
C ASP A 239 9.98 25.60 5.86
N LYS A 240 9.17 24.53 5.88
CA LYS A 240 8.23 24.18 6.96
C LYS A 240 8.20 22.67 7.16
N PRO A 241 7.92 22.21 8.40
CA PRO A 241 7.70 20.79 8.65
C PRO A 241 6.59 20.18 7.79
N ALA A 242 6.80 18.95 7.31
CA ALA A 242 5.83 18.21 6.51
C ALA A 242 5.25 17.02 7.28
N ASP A 243 3.95 16.78 7.14
CA ASP A 243 3.30 15.57 7.68
C ASP A 243 3.32 14.47 6.62
N VAL A 244 4.33 13.60 6.69
CA VAL A 244 4.53 12.49 5.76
C VAL A 244 3.98 11.20 6.37
N THR A 245 2.88 10.69 5.83
CA THR A 245 2.24 9.42 6.26
C THR A 245 1.99 9.30 7.77
N GLY A 246 1.77 10.43 8.44
CA GLY A 246 1.47 10.45 9.86
C GLY A 246 2.63 10.82 10.79
N VAL A 247 3.80 11.17 10.24
CA VAL A 247 5.02 11.58 10.96
C VAL A 247 5.42 12.97 10.51
N ILE A 248 5.80 13.82 11.45
CA ILE A 248 6.29 15.17 11.12
C ILE A 248 7.76 15.08 10.76
N VAL A 249 8.11 15.49 9.55
CA VAL A 249 9.48 15.59 9.05
C VAL A 249 9.92 17.05 9.16
N THR A 250 11.03 17.28 9.84
CA THR A 250 11.69 18.59 9.92
C THR A 250 13.10 18.51 9.36
N ASN A 251 13.74 19.66 9.21
CA ASN A 251 15.17 19.76 8.90
C ASN A 251 16.08 19.14 9.98
N GLN A 252 15.59 19.03 11.23
CA GLN A 252 16.32 18.50 12.39
C GLN A 252 15.98 17.04 12.70
N GLY A 253 15.07 16.40 11.95
CA GLY A 253 14.67 15.01 12.16
C GLY A 253 13.16 14.80 12.17
N LEU A 254 12.73 13.65 12.69
CA LEU A 254 11.34 13.25 12.81
C LEU A 254 10.74 13.66 14.15
N ARG A 255 9.47 14.04 14.13
CA ARG A 255 8.68 14.37 15.33
C ARG A 255 7.33 13.67 15.28
N LEU A 256 6.77 13.47 16.47
CA LEU A 256 5.37 13.08 16.59
C LEU A 256 4.46 14.26 16.26
N PRO A 257 3.36 14.07 15.52
CA PRO A 257 2.37 15.11 15.33
C PRO A 257 1.58 15.34 16.63
N ASN A 258 1.08 16.57 16.85
CA ASN A 258 0.30 16.93 18.05
C ASN A 258 -0.90 16.00 18.31
N ARG A 259 -1.56 15.53 17.25
CA ARG A 259 -2.66 14.54 17.35
C ARG A 259 -2.23 13.22 18.01
N GLN A 260 -0.97 12.82 17.88
CA GLN A 260 -0.45 11.62 18.55
C GLN A 260 -0.10 11.92 20.01
N HIS A 261 0.45 13.10 20.32
CA HIS A 261 0.64 13.54 21.71
C HIS A 261 -0.68 13.58 22.49
N GLN A 262 -1.74 14.15 21.90
CA GLN A 262 -3.06 14.19 22.51
C GLN A 262 -3.62 12.78 22.78
N LYS A 263 -3.51 11.86 21.80
CA LYS A 263 -3.93 10.46 21.98
C LYS A 263 -3.14 9.75 23.09
N LEU A 264 -1.87 10.09 23.26
CA LEU A 264 -1.01 9.51 24.29
C LEU A 264 -1.36 10.07 25.68
N ALA A 265 -1.64 11.37 25.79
CA ALA A 265 -2.14 12.00 27.01
C ALA A 265 -3.49 11.41 27.45
N HIS A 266 -4.43 11.25 26.51
CA HIS A 266 -5.72 10.58 26.79
C HIS A 266 -5.52 9.14 27.24
N ALA A 267 -4.67 8.36 26.55
CA ALA A 267 -4.41 6.98 26.95
C ALA A 267 -3.78 6.85 28.35
N LYS A 268 -2.94 7.81 28.75
CA LYS A 268 -2.38 7.89 30.12
C LYS A 268 -3.48 8.19 31.14
N SER A 269 -4.31 9.20 30.88
CA SER A 269 -5.45 9.57 31.74
C SER A 269 -6.45 8.42 31.90
N ASP A 270 -6.77 7.72 30.80
CA ASP A 270 -7.69 6.58 30.86
C ASP A 270 -7.12 5.40 31.66
N PHE A 271 -5.80 5.21 31.60
CA PHE A 271 -5.11 4.16 32.36
C PHE A 271 -5.03 4.47 33.87
N SER A 272 -4.91 5.75 34.26
CA SER A 272 -4.88 6.15 35.67
C SER A 272 -6.26 6.08 36.33
N LYS A 273 -7.34 6.27 35.57
CA LYS A 273 -8.72 6.16 36.10
C LYS A 273 -9.06 4.72 36.54
N PRO A 274 -9.63 4.53 37.75
CA PRO A 274 -10.10 3.23 38.21
C PRO A 274 -11.26 2.70 37.33
N GLY A 275 -11.50 1.39 37.39
CA GLY A 275 -12.57 0.73 36.63
C GLY A 275 -12.22 0.37 35.17
N GLY A 276 -13.08 -0.47 34.57
CA GLY A 276 -12.92 -0.99 33.21
C GLY A 276 -11.81 -2.04 33.07
N ASN A 277 -11.61 -2.53 31.84
CA ASN A 277 -10.62 -3.57 31.56
C ASN A 277 -9.18 -2.99 31.56
N ARG A 278 -8.49 -3.09 32.71
CA ARG A 278 -7.13 -2.58 32.91
C ARG A 278 -6.11 -3.15 31.92
N LYS A 279 -6.24 -4.42 31.55
CA LYS A 279 -5.39 -5.07 30.53
C LYS A 279 -5.54 -4.41 29.17
N ARG A 280 -6.79 -4.11 28.76
CA ARG A 280 -7.09 -3.38 27.51
C ARG A 280 -6.51 -1.97 27.53
N LYS A 281 -6.73 -1.21 28.61
CA LYS A 281 -6.16 0.15 28.79
C LYS A 281 -4.63 0.13 28.70
N GLY A 282 -3.98 -0.81 29.39
CA GLY A 282 -2.52 -0.98 29.34
C GLY A 282 -2.00 -1.35 27.95
N ASN A 283 -2.71 -2.19 27.19
CA ASN A 283 -2.35 -2.52 25.80
C ASN A 283 -2.41 -1.30 24.88
N VAL A 284 -3.43 -0.44 25.04
CA VAL A 284 -3.54 0.80 24.26
C VAL A 284 -2.37 1.73 24.56
N LEU A 285 -2.06 1.98 25.84
CA LEU A 285 -0.96 2.84 26.24
C LEU A 285 0.40 2.32 25.74
N ARG A 286 0.68 1.02 25.92
CA ARG A 286 1.90 0.38 25.39
C ARG A 286 2.01 0.52 23.88
N GLY A 287 0.92 0.30 23.15
CA GLY A 287 0.91 0.46 21.69
C GLY A 287 1.21 1.88 21.23
N ARG A 288 0.71 2.90 21.95
CA ARG A 288 1.00 4.31 21.65
C ARG A 288 2.44 4.69 21.97
N ASN A 289 2.97 4.24 23.11
CA ASN A 289 4.38 4.45 23.46
C ASN A 289 5.32 3.79 22.43
N ALA A 290 5.02 2.56 22.01
CA ALA A 290 5.82 1.88 20.98
C ALA A 290 5.84 2.64 19.64
N GLN A 291 4.70 3.22 19.22
CA GLN A 291 4.64 4.08 18.03
C GLN A 291 5.51 5.33 18.19
N ALA A 292 5.50 5.96 19.36
CA ALA A 292 6.31 7.14 19.64
C ALA A 292 7.81 6.82 19.61
N VAL A 293 8.22 5.75 20.29
CA VAL A 293 9.61 5.26 20.30
C VAL A 293 10.09 4.93 18.88
N GLN A 294 9.25 4.27 18.07
CA GLN A 294 9.61 3.95 16.70
C GLN A 294 9.98 5.19 15.87
N ILE A 295 9.26 6.30 16.05
CA ILE A 295 9.53 7.57 15.36
C ILE A 295 10.82 8.21 15.88
N LEU A 296 10.97 8.29 17.19
CA LEU A 296 12.09 9.00 17.82
C LEU A 296 13.43 8.29 17.62
N ASN A 297 13.44 6.96 17.55
CA ASN A 297 14.66 6.18 17.31
C ASN A 297 15.25 6.36 15.90
N HIS A 298 14.54 7.01 14.97
CA HIS A 298 15.06 7.33 13.63
C HIS A 298 15.77 8.69 13.56
N ASN A 299 15.97 9.36 14.70
CA ASN A 299 16.74 10.62 14.80
C ASN A 299 18.20 10.39 15.24
N SER A 300 18.65 9.13 15.28
CA SER A 300 20.01 8.73 15.69
C SER A 300 21.03 8.91 14.59
#